data_AF-A0A3A1TZZ8-F1
#
_entry.id   AF-A0A3A1TZZ8-F1
#
_cell.length_a   1.000
_cell.length_b   1.000
_cell.length_c   1.000
_cell.angle_alpha   90.00
_cell.angle_beta   90.00
_cell.angle_gamma   90.00
#
_symmetry.space_group_name_H-M   'P 1'
#
loop_
_entity.id
_entity.type
_entity.pdbx_description
1 polymer ?
#
loop_
_entity_poly.entity_id
_entity_poly.type
_entity_poly.pdbx_seq_one_letter_code
_entity_poly.pdbx_strand_id
1 'polypeptide(L)'
;MRRARDSPRPGASAAPLAGNRLWIRPAAPVPGCARAGPPVCPAGKGARIPRRRASRGVSSGLESFARTDGAPGSGEGDGMTTTGWTDAASSAPRARIGGIVRRTFDALSTDEARVVLEVRPDPVATIRRSGANPYRVLCFGGGVLRGAGLRDHESGLPGRLADRVTARTGRAVQLDVVVESEPTKPAALAGLAGLRLRRYDAVVIVLGDDGGQQPLDQWRGAVVGLTRLLVTETCPTAGLFVYESGRAVADPVAAYRAARSVGHAARRVEVTEEVCSLTGRVRFAELRPILGAQQPAGRFSDTAWDDWADFVAGRLEPAFAAVDGAGDESPRAFRNRPQHEAFRQRAVDALRLRRGERDLVLDKEVEAVRSRYRVRGAAFTVIDGAAQWSKASTRDELLVIPREAGLCHIAVGTDELTLVNDTLLDGRTRNAPLVQGPAGIRFYAGYPVHSPDGYRIGMVCIYGTNPRTFRPSELEGLRDAAARVEQHLWNEALRSRTI
;
A
#
# COMPACT_ATOMS: atom_id res chain seq x y z
N MET A 1 18.82 60.73 13.65
CA MET A 1 19.13 60.44 15.07
C MET A 1 17.96 59.67 15.69
N ARG A 2 18.23 58.69 16.60
CA ARG A 2 17.44 58.17 17.77
C ARG A 2 15.88 58.15 17.71
N ARG A 3 15.09 57.24 18.34
CA ARG A 3 15.14 55.94 19.07
C ARG A 3 13.64 55.59 19.38
N ALA A 4 13.14 54.38 19.65
CA ALA A 4 13.65 53.00 19.74
C ALA A 4 12.54 52.01 19.26
N ARG A 5 12.81 50.71 19.03
CA ARG A 5 12.47 49.52 19.85
C ARG A 5 11.04 49.45 20.44
N ASP A 6 10.30 48.38 20.14
CA ASP A 6 10.37 47.18 20.98
C ASP A 6 10.00 45.88 20.23
N SER A 7 10.55 44.77 20.72
CA SER A 7 10.33 43.40 20.25
C SER A 7 9.49 42.63 21.27
N PRO A 8 8.95 41.44 20.90
CA PRO A 8 9.12 40.35 21.86
C PRO A 8 9.48 38.99 21.23
N ARG A 9 10.43 38.34 21.90
CA ARG A 9 10.76 36.90 21.92
C ARG A 9 11.38 36.62 23.30
N PRO A 10 11.47 35.36 23.77
CA PRO A 10 10.52 34.25 23.62
C PRO A 10 10.25 33.57 24.98
N GLY A 11 9.37 32.54 25.01
CA GLY A 11 9.49 31.47 26.01
C GLY A 11 8.19 30.95 26.63
N ALA A 12 7.82 29.71 26.31
CA ALA A 12 7.38 28.71 27.27
C ALA A 12 7.40 27.31 26.62
N SER A 13 8.14 26.41 27.26
CA SER A 13 8.32 25.00 26.93
C SER A 13 7.01 24.22 26.70
N ALA A 14 7.00 23.35 25.69
CA ALA A 14 6.22 22.11 25.69
C ALA A 14 7.08 20.97 25.12
N ALA A 15 7.20 19.88 25.88
CA ALA A 15 8.06 18.73 25.60
C ALA A 15 7.51 17.85 24.45
N PRO A 16 8.30 16.93 23.86
CA PRO A 16 7.98 16.34 22.57
C PRO A 16 6.93 15.23 22.65
N LEU A 17 5.84 15.37 21.90
CA LEU A 17 4.97 14.25 21.56
C LEU A 17 5.60 13.46 20.41
N ALA A 18 6.44 12.47 20.77
CA ALA A 18 6.94 11.48 19.83
C ALA A 18 5.77 10.72 19.18
N GLY A 19 5.76 10.65 17.84
CA GLY A 19 4.63 10.09 17.10
C GLY A 19 4.79 10.14 15.59
N ASN A 20 5.80 9.44 15.06
CA ASN A 20 6.01 9.27 13.62
C ASN A 20 4.71 8.80 12.93
N ARG A 21 4.18 9.58 11.97
CA ARG A 21 2.95 9.22 11.23
C ARG A 21 3.02 9.71 9.78
N LEU A 22 2.91 8.79 8.82
CA LEU A 22 3.05 9.04 7.38
C LEU A 22 1.89 9.85 6.73
N TRP A 23 0.72 9.92 7.37
CA TRP A 23 -0.53 10.21 6.65
C TRP A 23 -1.31 11.43 7.16
N ILE A 24 -2.03 12.05 6.22
CA ILE A 24 -2.87 13.25 6.41
C ILE A 24 -4.02 12.93 7.37
N ARG A 25 -4.30 13.82 8.34
CA ARG A 25 -5.51 13.71 9.16
C ARG A 25 -6.74 13.94 8.26
N PRO A 26 -7.72 13.03 8.19
CA PRO A 26 -8.98 13.32 7.50
C PRO A 26 -9.65 14.51 8.21
N ALA A 27 -10.16 15.46 7.42
CA ALA A 27 -10.93 16.57 7.95
C ALA A 27 -12.27 16.08 8.51
N ALA A 28 -12.76 16.72 9.57
CA ALA A 28 -14.10 16.47 10.09
C ALA A 28 -15.17 16.75 9.02
N PRO A 29 -16.30 16.03 9.01
CA PRO A 29 -17.37 16.29 8.05
C PRO A 29 -17.93 17.69 8.25
N VAL A 30 -18.05 18.45 7.15
CA VAL A 30 -18.72 19.75 7.14
C VAL A 30 -20.23 19.51 7.22
N PRO A 31 -20.96 20.14 8.17
CA PRO A 31 -22.41 19.99 8.24
C PRO A 31 -23.08 20.88 7.17
N GLY A 32 -23.81 20.29 6.23
CA GLY A 32 -24.62 21.08 5.29
C GLY A 32 -24.89 20.45 3.93
N CYS A 33 -25.78 19.46 3.87
CA CYS A 33 -26.58 19.22 2.67
C CYS A 33 -27.90 18.56 3.04
N ALA A 34 -28.92 19.39 3.27
CA ALA A 34 -30.28 18.92 3.47
C ALA A 34 -30.81 18.29 2.16
N ARG A 35 -31.20 17.01 2.21
CA ARG A 35 -32.06 16.41 1.19
C ARG A 35 -33.50 16.40 1.70
N ALA A 36 -34.43 16.78 0.84
CA ALA A 36 -35.85 16.82 1.15
C ALA A 36 -36.40 15.43 1.52
N GLY A 37 -37.27 15.39 2.54
CA GLY A 37 -38.13 14.23 2.81
C GLY A 37 -39.35 14.22 1.87
N PRO A 38 -40.04 13.07 1.77
CA PRO A 38 -41.37 12.97 2.38
C PRO A 38 -41.73 11.54 2.86
N PRO A 39 -42.94 11.27 3.40
CA PRO A 39 -43.80 12.11 4.24
C PRO A 39 -44.04 11.50 5.63
N VAL A 40 -44.81 12.20 6.48
CA VAL A 40 -45.17 11.82 7.85
C VAL A 40 -46.38 10.88 7.89
N CYS A 41 -46.37 9.89 8.79
CA CYS A 41 -47.57 9.25 9.38
C CYS A 41 -47.25 8.71 10.81
N PRO A 42 -48.25 8.45 11.68
CA PRO A 42 -48.22 9.06 13.02
C PRO A 42 -47.85 8.15 14.21
N ALA A 43 -47.78 8.79 15.38
CA ALA A 43 -47.25 8.32 16.65
C ALA A 43 -47.88 7.05 17.26
N GLY A 44 -47.06 6.28 17.98
CA GLY A 44 -47.48 5.11 18.77
C GLY A 44 -46.56 4.76 19.94
N LYS A 45 -46.85 5.36 21.11
CA LYS A 45 -46.55 4.93 22.51
C LYS A 45 -45.19 4.25 22.85
N GLY A 46 -44.47 4.81 23.82
CA GLY A 46 -43.17 4.29 24.27
C GLY A 46 -43.20 3.28 25.42
N ALA A 47 -42.03 2.68 25.69
CA ALA A 47 -41.76 1.89 26.88
C ALA A 47 -40.36 2.17 27.45
N ARG A 48 -40.32 2.21 28.78
CA ARG A 48 -39.27 2.71 29.67
C ARG A 48 -38.03 1.80 29.77
N ILE A 49 -36.89 2.44 29.98
CA ILE A 49 -35.64 1.84 30.48
C ILE A 49 -35.78 1.52 31.98
N PRO A 50 -35.16 0.43 32.48
CA PRO A 50 -34.72 0.35 33.88
C PRO A 50 -33.18 0.32 34.00
N ARG A 51 -32.64 1.22 34.84
CA ARG A 51 -31.25 1.18 35.33
C ARG A 51 -31.15 0.32 36.60
N ARG A 52 -30.11 -0.52 36.72
CA ARG A 52 -29.48 -0.95 37.99
C ARG A 52 -27.97 -0.86 37.73
N ARG A 53 -27.16 0.01 38.37
CA ARG A 53 -26.89 0.33 39.79
C ARG A 53 -26.07 -0.78 40.50
N ALA A 54 -24.90 -0.36 40.97
CA ALA A 54 -23.74 -1.17 41.35
C ALA A 54 -23.69 -1.65 42.82
N SER A 55 -22.79 -2.61 43.05
CA SER A 55 -22.09 -2.91 44.32
C SER A 55 -20.71 -3.50 43.92
N ARG A 56 -19.55 -2.88 44.19
CA ARG A 56 -18.81 -2.80 45.47
C ARG A 56 -18.63 -4.16 46.16
N GLY A 57 -17.39 -4.60 46.40
CA GLY A 57 -17.08 -5.88 47.07
C GLY A 57 -15.58 -6.25 47.10
N VAL A 58 -14.83 -5.49 47.89
CA VAL A 58 -13.36 -5.49 48.14
C VAL A 58 -12.76 -6.81 48.71
N SER A 59 -11.42 -6.94 48.53
CA SER A 59 -10.38 -7.61 49.38
C SER A 59 -10.09 -9.13 49.39
N SER A 60 -8.85 -9.44 48.97
CA SER A 60 -7.76 -10.19 49.66
C SER A 60 -7.95 -11.60 50.24
N GLY A 61 -6.93 -12.45 49.99
CA GLY A 61 -6.62 -13.65 50.79
C GLY A 61 -5.34 -14.32 50.27
N LEU A 62 -4.33 -14.50 51.12
CA LEU A 62 -3.01 -15.04 50.80
C LEU A 62 -2.84 -16.45 51.42
N GLU A 63 -1.70 -17.09 51.10
CA GLU A 63 -1.05 -18.18 51.86
C GLU A 63 -1.58 -19.63 51.78
N SER A 64 -0.87 -20.43 50.96
CA SER A 64 -0.14 -21.67 51.30
C SER A 64 -0.49 -22.47 52.57
N PHE A 65 -0.46 -23.82 52.46
CA PHE A 65 0.62 -24.65 53.05
C PHE A 65 0.61 -26.12 52.57
N ALA A 66 1.64 -26.86 53.03
CA ALA A 66 1.77 -28.33 53.17
C ALA A 66 2.35 -29.17 52.01
N ARG A 67 3.61 -29.62 52.23
CA ARG A 67 4.16 -30.90 51.76
C ARG A 67 3.74 -32.03 52.73
N THR A 68 3.80 -33.28 52.28
CA THR A 68 4.36 -34.39 53.09
C THR A 68 4.87 -35.51 52.17
N ASP A 69 5.98 -36.14 52.54
CA ASP A 69 6.65 -37.22 51.83
C ASP A 69 6.10 -38.62 52.18
N GLY A 70 6.46 -39.65 51.39
CA GLY A 70 6.19 -41.06 51.74
C GLY A 70 6.56 -42.07 50.64
N ALA A 71 7.53 -42.94 50.93
CA ALA A 71 7.98 -44.10 50.14
C ALA A 71 8.26 -45.28 51.11
N PRO A 72 8.79 -46.46 50.70
CA PRO A 72 8.73 -47.21 49.44
C PRO A 72 8.21 -48.67 49.66
N GLY A 73 8.24 -49.55 48.64
CA GLY A 73 7.96 -50.99 48.80
C GLY A 73 8.44 -51.84 47.60
N SER A 74 8.98 -53.04 47.86
CA SER A 74 9.77 -53.88 46.93
C SER A 74 9.06 -55.19 46.51
N GLY A 75 9.51 -55.81 45.40
CA GLY A 75 9.18 -57.20 45.06
C GLY A 75 9.75 -57.68 43.72
N GLU A 76 10.57 -58.74 43.73
CA GLU A 76 11.12 -59.47 42.56
C GLU A 76 10.22 -60.65 42.15
N GLY A 77 10.38 -61.20 40.94
CA GLY A 77 9.80 -62.51 40.58
C GLY A 77 9.67 -62.78 39.07
N ASP A 78 10.47 -63.73 38.57
CA ASP A 78 10.56 -64.24 37.19
C ASP A 78 9.24 -64.74 36.54
N GLY A 79 9.23 -64.85 35.20
CA GLY A 79 8.23 -65.70 34.52
C GLY A 79 7.97 -65.42 33.03
N MET A 80 8.74 -66.06 32.14
CA MET A 80 8.61 -65.97 30.68
C MET A 80 7.32 -66.64 30.15
N THR A 81 6.52 -65.99 29.28
CA THR A 81 6.21 -66.47 27.88
C THR A 81 5.09 -65.69 27.14
N THR A 82 5.44 -65.26 25.92
CA THR A 82 4.64 -65.16 24.67
C THR A 82 3.33 -64.36 24.54
N THR A 83 3.26 -63.66 23.40
CA THR A 83 2.08 -63.18 22.63
C THR A 83 1.20 -62.07 23.21
N GLY A 84 1.32 -60.88 22.61
CA GLY A 84 0.39 -59.76 22.78
C GLY A 84 0.87 -58.52 22.02
N TRP A 85 0.34 -58.25 20.84
CA TRP A 85 0.55 -56.99 20.11
C TRP A 85 -0.29 -55.87 20.72
N THR A 86 0.33 -54.86 21.35
CA THR A 86 -0.06 -53.43 21.27
C THR A 86 0.92 -52.51 22.02
N ASP A 87 1.10 -51.30 21.46
CA ASP A 87 1.57 -50.03 22.05
C ASP A 87 2.98 -49.80 22.65
N ALA A 88 3.55 -48.68 22.15
CA ALA A 88 4.41 -47.68 22.79
C ALA A 88 5.89 -47.97 23.19
N ALA A 89 6.76 -47.22 22.48
CA ALA A 89 8.01 -46.59 22.95
C ALA A 89 9.21 -47.46 23.36
N SER A 90 10.31 -47.33 22.59
CA SER A 90 11.66 -47.40 23.16
C SER A 90 12.66 -46.43 22.50
N SER A 91 13.50 -45.89 23.37
CA SER A 91 14.63 -44.97 23.19
C SER A 91 15.50 -45.11 21.93
N ALA A 92 15.71 -43.98 21.24
CA ALA A 92 16.89 -43.73 20.39
C ALA A 92 17.77 -42.61 21.02
N PRO A 93 19.10 -42.63 20.86
CA PRO A 93 20.01 -41.86 21.71
C PRO A 93 20.01 -40.35 21.43
N ARG A 94 20.00 -39.54 22.50
CA ARG A 94 20.23 -38.08 22.46
C ARG A 94 21.70 -37.77 22.11
N ALA A 95 22.08 -37.88 20.84
CA ALA A 95 23.44 -37.63 20.36
C ALA A 95 23.53 -36.45 19.36
N ARG A 96 23.97 -35.29 19.86
CA ARG A 96 24.82 -34.29 19.17
C ARG A 96 24.41 -33.73 17.78
N ILE A 97 23.14 -33.42 17.51
CA ILE A 97 22.78 -32.54 16.37
C ILE A 97 23.32 -31.10 16.57
N GLY A 98 23.39 -30.61 17.82
CA GLY A 98 23.84 -29.24 18.14
C GLY A 98 25.31 -28.92 17.83
N GLY A 99 26.15 -29.92 17.49
CA GLY A 99 27.57 -29.71 17.15
C GLY A 99 27.85 -29.40 15.67
N ILE A 100 26.87 -29.66 14.79
CA ILE A 100 26.99 -29.40 13.34
C ILE A 100 26.42 -28.01 13.02
N VAL A 101 25.24 -27.69 13.53
CA VAL A 101 24.60 -26.37 13.37
C VAL A 101 25.47 -25.23 13.93
N ARG A 102 26.21 -25.47 15.01
CA ARG A 102 27.07 -24.45 15.64
C ARG A 102 28.28 -24.07 14.78
N ARG A 103 28.83 -24.97 13.97
CA ARG A 103 30.03 -24.71 13.14
C ARG A 103 29.76 -24.00 11.81
N THR A 104 28.50 -23.94 11.37
CA THR A 104 28.08 -23.11 10.23
C THR A 104 27.57 -21.72 10.62
N PHE A 105 27.50 -21.40 11.91
CA PHE A 105 26.91 -20.16 12.42
C PHE A 105 27.92 -19.09 12.91
N ASP A 106 29.22 -19.38 12.92
CA ASP A 106 30.28 -18.44 13.34
C ASP A 106 30.73 -17.47 12.21
N ALA A 107 29.95 -17.34 11.13
CA ALA A 107 30.35 -16.62 9.90
C ALA A 107 29.64 -15.26 9.66
N LEU A 108 28.73 -14.84 10.53
CA LEU A 108 28.19 -13.47 10.55
C LEU A 108 28.12 -13.00 11.99
N SER A 109 28.83 -11.92 12.30
CA SER A 109 28.69 -11.24 13.57
C SER A 109 27.27 -10.70 13.76
N THR A 110 26.86 -10.54 15.02
CA THR A 110 25.53 -10.00 15.36
C THR A 110 25.30 -8.60 14.75
N ASP A 111 26.37 -7.84 14.50
CA ASP A 111 26.31 -6.54 13.83
C ASP A 111 26.14 -6.64 12.30
N GLU A 112 26.76 -7.61 11.62
CA GLU A 112 26.54 -7.81 10.18
C GLU A 112 25.10 -8.26 9.87
N ALA A 113 24.54 -9.15 10.69
CA ALA A 113 23.13 -9.54 10.60
C ALA A 113 22.18 -8.34 10.80
N ARG A 114 22.59 -7.36 11.61
CA ARG A 114 21.84 -6.14 11.89
C ARG A 114 21.92 -5.14 10.71
N VAL A 115 23.10 -4.96 10.13
CA VAL A 115 23.31 -4.10 8.93
C VAL A 115 22.54 -4.62 7.71
N VAL A 116 22.45 -5.93 7.52
CA VAL A 116 21.64 -6.53 6.43
C VAL A 116 20.13 -6.27 6.59
N LEU A 117 19.64 -6.08 7.82
CA LEU A 117 18.23 -5.78 8.13
C LEU A 117 17.88 -4.27 8.11
N GLU A 118 18.89 -3.40 7.94
CA GLU A 118 18.72 -1.95 7.77
C GLU A 118 18.48 -1.56 6.31
N VAL A 119 18.95 -2.34 5.34
CA VAL A 119 18.59 -2.15 3.93
C VAL A 119 17.12 -2.52 3.72
N ARG A 120 16.31 -1.53 3.33
CA ARG A 120 14.89 -1.68 3.06
C ARG A 120 14.55 -0.92 1.77
N PRO A 121 13.63 -1.44 0.93
CA PRO A 121 13.07 -0.69 -0.18
C PRO A 121 12.38 0.61 0.29
N ASP A 122 12.20 1.58 -0.61
CA ASP A 122 11.39 2.78 -0.32
C ASP A 122 9.98 2.37 0.22
N PRO A 123 9.41 3.11 1.18
CA PRO A 123 8.13 2.77 1.79
C PRO A 123 6.96 2.85 0.81
N VAL A 124 7.13 3.54 -0.31
CA VAL A 124 6.20 3.57 -1.42
C VAL A 124 6.93 3.34 -2.73
N ALA A 125 6.39 2.45 -3.56
CA ALA A 125 6.89 2.14 -4.89
C ALA A 125 5.75 1.89 -5.87
N THR A 126 6.02 2.03 -7.16
CA THR A 126 5.09 1.63 -8.23
C THR A 126 5.80 0.64 -9.14
N ILE A 127 5.32 -0.60 -9.16
CA ILE A 127 5.85 -1.67 -10.03
C ILE A 127 4.95 -1.82 -11.23
N ARG A 128 5.53 -2.08 -12.40
CA ARG A 128 4.80 -2.24 -13.64
C ARG A 128 5.36 -3.31 -14.55
N ARG A 129 4.47 -3.88 -15.36
CA ARG A 129 4.81 -4.63 -16.57
C ARG A 129 4.09 -3.97 -17.75
N SER A 130 4.79 -3.81 -18.87
CA SER A 130 4.32 -3.04 -20.04
C SER A 130 3.11 -3.69 -20.73
N GLY A 131 2.44 -2.92 -21.59
CA GLY A 131 1.22 -3.29 -22.28
C GLY A 131 0.04 -2.38 -21.95
N ALA A 132 -0.91 -2.31 -22.89
CA ALA A 132 -2.12 -1.52 -22.75
C ALA A 132 -3.05 -2.03 -21.62
N ASN A 133 -3.85 -1.11 -21.08
CA ASN A 133 -4.97 -1.42 -20.19
C ASN A 133 -4.65 -2.32 -18.97
N PRO A 134 -3.56 -2.08 -18.21
CA PRO A 134 -3.20 -2.91 -17.07
C PRO A 134 -4.26 -2.93 -15.97
N TYR A 135 -4.24 -4.02 -15.18
CA TYR A 135 -4.90 -4.04 -13.88
C TYR A 135 -4.11 -3.17 -12.88
N ARG A 136 -4.82 -2.37 -12.08
CA ARG A 136 -4.24 -1.64 -10.94
C ARG A 136 -4.48 -2.42 -9.66
N VAL A 137 -3.41 -2.81 -8.97
CA VAL A 137 -3.44 -3.51 -7.69
C VAL A 137 -2.83 -2.61 -6.61
N LEU A 138 -3.44 -2.53 -5.44
CA LEU A 138 -2.81 -1.96 -4.25
C LEU A 138 -2.24 -3.09 -3.40
N CYS A 139 -0.94 -3.06 -3.11
CA CYS A 139 -0.32 -3.88 -2.09
C CYS A 139 -0.02 -3.00 -0.86
N PHE A 140 -0.72 -3.22 0.26
CA PHE A 140 -0.61 -2.38 1.46
C PHE A 140 -0.29 -3.20 2.71
N GLY A 141 0.57 -2.68 3.57
CA GLY A 141 0.84 -3.23 4.90
C GLY A 141 2.28 -3.71 5.08
N GLY A 142 2.45 -4.74 5.89
CA GLY A 142 3.74 -5.17 6.42
C GLY A 142 4.04 -6.64 6.13
N GLY A 143 4.71 -7.30 7.07
CA GLY A 143 5.14 -8.68 6.93
C GLY A 143 6.12 -8.85 5.77
N VAL A 144 5.89 -9.89 4.98
CA VAL A 144 6.68 -10.18 3.78
C VAL A 144 6.63 -9.06 2.73
N LEU A 145 5.62 -8.17 2.76
CA LEU A 145 5.56 -7.00 1.88
C LEU A 145 6.69 -5.98 2.14
N ARG A 146 7.31 -5.99 3.32
CA ARG A 146 8.42 -5.08 3.65
C ARG A 146 9.71 -5.38 2.90
N GLY A 147 9.85 -6.58 2.32
CA GLY A 147 11.06 -6.99 1.61
C GLY A 147 12.32 -6.90 2.48
N ALA A 148 12.26 -7.31 3.75
CA ALA A 148 13.40 -7.21 4.67
C ALA A 148 14.64 -7.94 4.12
N GLY A 149 15.78 -7.23 4.02
CA GLY A 149 17.00 -7.75 3.39
C GLY A 149 17.02 -7.66 1.86
N LEU A 150 16.05 -6.99 1.22
CA LEU A 150 16.04 -6.65 -0.20
C LEU A 150 16.37 -5.16 -0.43
N ARG A 151 16.94 -4.85 -1.59
CA ARG A 151 17.26 -3.47 -2.01
C ARG A 151 16.06 -2.73 -2.61
N ASP A 152 15.12 -3.48 -3.17
CA ASP A 152 13.98 -3.00 -3.93
C ASP A 152 12.78 -3.97 -3.80
N HIS A 153 11.60 -3.49 -4.20
CA HIS A 153 10.37 -4.27 -4.23
C HIS A 153 10.27 -5.20 -5.45
N GLU A 154 11.08 -4.98 -6.50
CA GLU A 154 11.09 -5.81 -7.71
C GLU A 154 11.65 -7.21 -7.41
N SER A 155 12.66 -7.30 -6.54
CA SER A 155 13.27 -8.56 -6.11
C SER A 155 12.38 -9.41 -5.18
N GLY A 156 11.36 -8.79 -4.57
CA GLY A 156 10.51 -9.40 -3.54
C GLY A 156 9.13 -9.83 -4.03
N LEU A 157 8.19 -9.99 -3.10
CA LEU A 157 6.80 -10.36 -3.41
C LEU A 157 6.17 -9.42 -4.47
N PRO A 158 6.28 -8.07 -4.41
CA PRO A 158 5.61 -7.21 -5.38
C PRO A 158 6.07 -7.38 -6.83
N GLY A 159 7.38 -7.40 -7.12
CA GLY A 159 7.87 -7.55 -8.49
C GLY A 159 7.49 -8.89 -9.10
N ARG A 160 7.77 -9.98 -8.38
CA ARG A 160 7.42 -11.34 -8.81
C ARG A 160 5.90 -11.50 -8.96
N LEU A 161 5.10 -10.89 -8.09
CA LEU A 161 3.64 -10.87 -8.23
C LEU A 161 3.22 -10.17 -9.52
N ALA A 162 3.88 -9.08 -9.90
CA ALA A 162 3.61 -8.41 -11.17
C ALA A 162 3.93 -9.33 -12.37
N ASP A 163 5.07 -10.03 -12.34
CA ASP A 163 5.42 -11.02 -13.37
C ASP A 163 4.40 -12.16 -13.46
N ARG A 164 4.00 -12.75 -12.32
CA ARG A 164 3.05 -13.87 -12.29
C ARG A 164 1.64 -13.48 -12.69
N VAL A 165 1.17 -12.28 -12.32
CA VAL A 165 -0.12 -11.75 -12.80
C VAL A 165 -0.08 -11.53 -14.32
N THR A 166 1.00 -10.95 -14.85
CA THR A 166 1.14 -10.74 -16.30
C THR A 166 1.23 -12.05 -17.08
N ALA A 167 2.01 -13.02 -16.59
CA ALA A 167 2.12 -14.35 -17.20
C ALA A 167 0.80 -15.12 -17.22
N ARG A 168 0.02 -15.07 -16.12
CA ARG A 168 -1.29 -15.74 -16.03
C ARG A 168 -2.38 -15.09 -16.86
N THR A 169 -2.48 -13.76 -16.81
CA THR A 169 -3.62 -13.02 -17.40
C THR A 169 -3.38 -12.56 -18.83
N GLY A 170 -2.13 -12.65 -19.34
CA GLY A 170 -1.73 -12.08 -20.62
C GLY A 170 -1.82 -10.54 -20.68
N ARG A 171 -2.02 -9.88 -19.53
CA ARG A 171 -2.26 -8.44 -19.44
C ARG A 171 -1.22 -7.75 -18.57
N ALA A 172 -0.95 -6.51 -18.93
CA ALA A 172 -0.13 -5.60 -18.16
C ALA A 172 -0.68 -5.43 -16.73
N VAL A 173 0.18 -5.02 -15.81
CA VAL A 173 -0.20 -4.78 -14.41
C VAL A 173 0.56 -3.59 -13.85
N GLN A 174 -0.09 -2.84 -12.96
CA GLN A 174 0.50 -1.80 -12.12
C GLN A 174 0.20 -2.14 -10.67
N LEU A 175 1.24 -2.31 -9.86
CA LEU A 175 1.16 -2.47 -8.42
C LEU A 175 1.60 -1.17 -7.76
N ASP A 176 0.68 -0.49 -7.07
CA ASP A 176 1.03 0.57 -6.13
C ASP A 176 1.36 -0.14 -4.79
N VAL A 177 2.61 -0.04 -4.31
CA VAL A 177 3.09 -0.68 -3.08
C VAL A 177 3.19 0.37 -1.99
N VAL A 178 2.57 0.12 -0.83
CA VAL A 178 2.60 1.00 0.34
C VAL A 178 2.93 0.18 1.58
N VAL A 179 4.18 0.27 2.02
CA VAL A 179 4.66 -0.38 3.24
C VAL A 179 4.15 0.38 4.45
N GLU A 180 3.35 -0.29 5.27
CA GLU A 180 2.86 0.19 6.55
C GLU A 180 3.15 -0.87 7.60
N SER A 181 3.81 -0.46 8.69
CA SER A 181 4.28 -1.41 9.71
C SER A 181 3.14 -1.92 10.58
N GLU A 182 2.11 -1.11 10.79
CA GLU A 182 1.00 -1.41 11.68
C GLU A 182 -0.34 -1.17 10.95
N PRO A 183 -0.61 -1.92 9.86
CA PRO A 183 -1.68 -1.65 8.89
C PRO A 183 -3.08 -1.59 9.49
N THR A 184 -3.28 -2.19 10.67
CA THR A 184 -4.56 -2.23 11.38
C THR A 184 -4.81 -1.02 12.29
N LYS A 185 -3.81 -0.16 12.54
CA LYS A 185 -3.99 1.02 13.41
C LYS A 185 -4.85 2.10 12.75
N PRO A 186 -5.60 2.92 13.52
CA PRO A 186 -6.46 3.97 12.96
C PRO A 186 -5.77 4.98 12.03
N ALA A 187 -4.47 5.24 12.24
CA ALA A 187 -3.69 6.11 11.36
C ALA A 187 -3.39 5.46 9.99
N ALA A 188 -3.07 4.17 9.98
CA ALA A 188 -2.89 3.37 8.78
C ALA A 188 -4.21 3.25 8.00
N LEU A 189 -5.31 2.96 8.69
CA LEU A 189 -6.65 2.92 8.08
C LEU A 189 -7.07 4.27 7.48
N ALA A 190 -6.76 5.39 8.15
CA ALA A 190 -7.02 6.73 7.59
C ALA A 190 -6.18 7.01 6.33
N GLY A 191 -4.91 6.59 6.32
CA GLY A 191 -4.05 6.65 5.13
C GLY A 191 -4.59 5.80 3.98
N LEU A 192 -4.98 4.55 4.26
CA LEU A 192 -5.55 3.60 3.32
C LEU A 192 -6.86 4.11 2.69
N ALA A 193 -7.78 4.69 3.48
CA ALA A 193 -8.97 5.36 2.96
C ALA A 193 -8.60 6.55 2.04
N GLY A 194 -7.56 7.29 2.40
CA GLY A 194 -7.02 8.39 1.60
C GLY A 194 -6.58 7.98 0.19
N LEU A 195 -6.18 6.73 -0.04
CA LEU A 195 -5.79 6.23 -1.37
C LEU A 195 -6.96 6.08 -2.37
N ARG A 196 -8.21 6.34 -1.96
CA ARG A 196 -9.46 6.21 -2.76
C ARG A 196 -9.57 4.84 -3.43
N LEU A 197 -9.77 3.80 -2.61
CA LEU A 197 -9.61 2.39 -3.03
C LEU A 197 -10.47 1.96 -4.22
N ARG A 198 -11.59 2.65 -4.52
CA ARG A 198 -12.39 2.51 -5.74
C ARG A 198 -11.61 2.60 -7.05
N ARG A 199 -10.37 3.13 -7.03
CA ARG A 199 -9.49 3.18 -8.21
C ARG A 199 -8.78 1.85 -8.53
N TYR A 200 -8.79 0.86 -7.64
CA TYR A 200 -8.04 -0.40 -7.82
C TYR A 200 -8.93 -1.55 -8.26
N ASP A 201 -8.40 -2.34 -9.19
CA ASP A 201 -9.01 -3.58 -9.69
C ASP A 201 -8.87 -4.72 -8.65
N ALA A 202 -7.82 -4.69 -7.82
CA ALA A 202 -7.72 -5.48 -6.60
C ALA A 202 -6.97 -4.75 -5.46
N VAL A 203 -7.28 -5.10 -4.22
CA VAL A 203 -6.57 -4.64 -3.01
C VAL A 203 -6.06 -5.86 -2.24
N VAL A 204 -4.75 -5.88 -2.02
CA VAL A 204 -3.99 -6.91 -1.31
C VAL A 204 -3.43 -6.28 -0.03
N ILE A 205 -3.97 -6.68 1.11
CA ILE A 205 -3.44 -6.30 2.42
C ILE A 205 -2.54 -7.41 2.95
N VAL A 206 -1.34 -7.08 3.39
CA VAL A 206 -0.43 -8.03 4.06
C VAL A 206 -0.26 -7.63 5.52
N LEU A 207 -0.67 -8.52 6.41
CA LEU A 207 -0.53 -8.45 7.86
C LEU A 207 0.66 -9.32 8.30
N GLY A 208 1.17 -9.07 9.50
CA GLY A 208 2.23 -9.88 10.10
C GLY A 208 3.18 -9.15 11.02
N ASP A 209 3.13 -7.81 11.02
CA ASP A 209 4.18 -6.96 11.60
C ASP A 209 3.67 -5.92 12.64
N ASP A 210 2.41 -6.03 13.09
CA ASP A 210 1.75 -5.13 14.05
C ASP A 210 2.31 -5.21 15.51
N GLY A 211 3.63 -5.10 15.67
CA GLY A 211 4.30 -4.59 16.88
C GLY A 211 4.30 -5.43 18.16
N GLY A 212 3.39 -6.39 18.35
CA GLY A 212 3.41 -7.25 19.55
C GLY A 212 2.10 -7.97 19.91
N GLN A 213 2.03 -8.40 21.17
CA GLN A 213 0.93 -9.18 21.75
C GLN A 213 -0.32 -8.31 22.02
N GLN A 214 -0.91 -7.74 20.97
CA GLN A 214 -2.18 -7.04 21.09
C GLN A 214 -3.27 -8.01 21.59
N PRO A 215 -4.10 -7.64 22.60
CA PRO A 215 -5.23 -8.46 23.02
C PRO A 215 -6.14 -8.87 21.85
N LEU A 216 -6.60 -10.13 21.84
CA LEU A 216 -7.31 -10.72 20.68
C LEU A 216 -8.65 -10.02 20.38
N ASP A 217 -9.29 -9.44 21.39
CA ASP A 217 -10.48 -8.59 21.27
C ASP A 217 -10.16 -7.26 20.55
N GLN A 218 -9.03 -6.63 20.90
CA GLN A 218 -8.57 -5.41 20.24
C GLN A 218 -8.11 -5.70 18.81
N TRP A 219 -7.42 -6.84 18.57
CA TRP A 219 -7.08 -7.32 17.23
C TRP A 219 -8.34 -7.56 16.39
N ARG A 220 -9.35 -8.27 16.92
CA ARG A 220 -10.65 -8.46 16.25
C ARG A 220 -11.27 -7.12 15.87
N GLY A 221 -11.30 -6.15 16.77
CA GLY A 221 -11.81 -4.80 16.49
C GLY A 221 -11.04 -4.09 15.38
N ALA A 222 -9.73 -4.24 15.33
CA ALA A 222 -8.88 -3.63 14.31
C ALA A 222 -9.08 -4.29 12.93
N VAL A 223 -9.18 -5.62 12.85
CA VAL A 223 -9.49 -6.34 11.60
C VAL A 223 -10.91 -6.03 11.13
N VAL A 224 -11.91 -5.90 12.02
CA VAL A 224 -13.27 -5.45 11.66
C VAL A 224 -13.25 -4.03 11.08
N GLY A 225 -12.43 -3.13 11.63
CA GLY A 225 -12.22 -1.79 11.08
C GLY A 225 -11.64 -1.81 9.67
N LEU A 226 -10.60 -2.62 9.46
CA LEU A 226 -9.94 -2.82 8.16
C LEU A 226 -10.91 -3.42 7.13
N THR A 227 -11.54 -4.56 7.42
CA THR A 227 -12.40 -5.26 6.46
C THR A 227 -13.64 -4.44 6.10
N ARG A 228 -14.23 -3.72 7.06
CA ARG A 228 -15.31 -2.76 6.79
C ARG A 228 -14.88 -1.69 5.80
N LEU A 229 -13.72 -1.05 6.04
CA LEU A 229 -13.16 -0.02 5.15
C LEU A 229 -12.93 -0.58 3.73
N LEU A 230 -12.32 -1.76 3.60
CA LEU A 230 -12.11 -2.40 2.30
C LEU A 230 -13.43 -2.61 1.54
N VAL A 231 -14.47 -3.08 2.23
CA VAL A 231 -15.79 -3.35 1.62
C VAL A 231 -16.52 -2.05 1.23
N THR A 232 -16.44 -0.97 2.02
CA THR A 232 -17.15 0.29 1.73
C THR A 232 -16.43 1.19 0.71
N GLU A 233 -15.10 1.23 0.75
CA GLU A 233 -14.29 2.16 -0.04
C GLU A 233 -13.82 1.61 -1.40
N THR A 234 -14.21 0.40 -1.78
CA THR A 234 -13.90 -0.22 -3.09
C THR A 234 -15.14 -0.39 -3.96
N CYS A 235 -14.98 -0.47 -5.28
CA CYS A 235 -16.09 -0.86 -6.16
C CYS A 235 -16.47 -2.33 -5.91
N PRO A 236 -17.75 -2.74 -5.98
CA PRO A 236 -18.20 -4.10 -5.62
C PRO A 236 -17.42 -5.23 -6.29
N THR A 237 -17.01 -5.03 -7.54
CA THR A 237 -16.31 -6.02 -8.37
C THR A 237 -14.79 -6.09 -8.12
N ALA A 238 -14.21 -5.15 -7.37
CA ALA A 238 -12.80 -5.18 -7.02
C ALA A 238 -12.49 -6.36 -6.08
N GLY A 239 -11.42 -7.10 -6.38
CA GLY A 239 -10.97 -8.23 -5.59
C GLY A 239 -10.33 -7.80 -4.28
N LEU A 240 -10.81 -8.32 -3.14
CA LEU A 240 -10.31 -7.95 -1.80
C LEU A 240 -9.61 -9.15 -1.16
N PHE A 241 -8.34 -8.98 -0.81
CA PHE A 241 -7.51 -10.04 -0.23
C PHE A 241 -6.80 -9.54 1.03
N VAL A 242 -6.88 -10.33 2.10
CA VAL A 242 -6.11 -10.12 3.34
C VAL A 242 -5.24 -11.34 3.55
N TYR A 243 -3.94 -11.12 3.63
CA TYR A 243 -2.94 -12.14 3.88
C TYR A 243 -2.32 -11.96 5.25
N GLU A 244 -2.08 -13.06 5.98
CA GLU A 244 -1.30 -13.05 7.22
C GLU A 244 0.07 -13.70 6.96
N SER A 245 1.14 -13.07 7.44
CA SER A 245 2.53 -13.54 7.27
C SER A 245 3.38 -13.46 8.54
N GLY A 246 2.78 -13.17 9.70
CA GLY A 246 3.49 -13.07 10.98
C GLY A 246 4.12 -14.39 11.41
N ARG A 247 3.55 -15.54 11.01
CA ARG A 247 4.21 -16.84 11.20
C ARG A 247 5.40 -17.07 10.25
N ALA A 248 5.42 -16.40 9.09
CA ALA A 248 6.54 -16.47 8.14
C ALA A 248 7.73 -15.63 8.62
N VAL A 249 7.47 -14.45 9.17
CA VAL A 249 8.50 -13.47 9.58
C VAL A 249 9.04 -13.74 10.99
N ALA A 250 8.42 -14.64 11.76
CA ALA A 250 8.89 -15.04 13.09
C ALA A 250 10.25 -15.77 13.02
N ASP A 251 11.26 -15.27 13.75
CA ASP A 251 12.54 -15.96 13.94
C ASP A 251 12.30 -17.37 14.55
N PRO A 252 12.70 -18.47 13.88
CA PRO A 252 12.53 -19.83 14.39
C PRO A 252 13.14 -20.03 15.78
N VAL A 253 14.25 -19.35 16.13
CA VAL A 253 14.96 -19.54 17.41
C VAL A 253 14.24 -18.81 18.54
N ALA A 254 13.82 -17.56 18.35
CA ALA A 254 12.99 -16.82 19.31
C ALA A 254 11.58 -17.44 19.44
N ALA A 255 10.96 -17.87 18.34
CA ALA A 255 9.66 -18.54 18.34
C ALA A 255 9.70 -19.86 19.11
N TYR A 256 10.74 -20.69 18.91
CA TYR A 256 10.96 -21.92 19.66
C TYR A 256 11.13 -21.68 21.17
N ARG A 257 11.82 -20.60 21.57
CA ARG A 257 11.97 -20.20 22.98
C ARG A 257 10.68 -19.62 23.59
N ALA A 258 9.70 -19.24 22.78
CA ALA A 258 8.49 -18.54 23.22
C ALA A 258 7.20 -19.18 22.69
N ALA A 259 6.86 -20.38 23.16
CA ALA A 259 5.64 -21.10 22.78
C ALA A 259 4.33 -20.27 22.92
N ARG A 260 4.29 -19.32 23.87
CA ARG A 260 3.17 -18.35 24.01
C ARG A 260 3.03 -17.41 22.80
N SER A 261 4.15 -17.04 22.16
CA SER A 261 4.17 -16.19 20.97
C SER A 261 3.59 -16.90 19.75
N VAL A 262 4.05 -18.13 19.48
CA VAL A 262 3.54 -18.98 18.39
C VAL A 262 2.03 -19.21 18.53
N GLY A 263 1.58 -19.56 19.74
CA GLY A 263 0.15 -19.73 20.02
C GLY A 263 -0.67 -18.44 19.92
N HIS A 264 -0.08 -17.27 20.19
CA HIS A 264 -0.78 -15.99 20.01
C HIS A 264 -0.90 -15.59 18.54
N ALA A 265 0.17 -15.74 17.76
CA ALA A 265 0.15 -15.56 16.31
C ALA A 265 -0.86 -16.51 15.63
N ALA A 266 -0.95 -17.75 16.09
CA ALA A 266 -1.95 -18.70 15.59
C ALA A 266 -3.40 -18.21 15.79
N ARG A 267 -3.71 -17.69 16.98
CA ARG A 267 -5.05 -17.18 17.31
C ARG A 267 -5.35 -15.84 16.62
N ARG A 268 -4.33 -15.04 16.29
CA ARG A 268 -4.50 -13.87 15.40
C ARG A 268 -4.88 -14.29 13.98
N VAL A 269 -4.28 -15.35 13.41
CA VAL A 269 -4.67 -15.92 12.11
C VAL A 269 -6.15 -16.36 12.16
N GLU A 270 -6.53 -17.18 13.13
CA GLU A 270 -7.91 -17.68 13.33
C GLU A 270 -8.95 -16.54 13.41
N VAL A 271 -8.69 -15.51 14.23
CA VAL A 271 -9.57 -14.33 14.35
C VAL A 271 -9.64 -13.52 13.05
N THR A 272 -8.56 -13.45 12.28
CA THR A 272 -8.53 -12.71 10.99
C THR A 272 -9.33 -13.45 9.93
N GLU A 273 -9.20 -14.78 9.87
CA GLU A 273 -9.96 -15.65 8.99
C GLU A 273 -11.46 -15.55 9.27
N GLU A 274 -11.85 -15.66 10.55
CA GLU A 274 -13.25 -15.53 10.98
C GLU A 274 -13.85 -14.19 10.54
N VAL A 275 -13.19 -13.07 10.87
CA VAL A 275 -13.67 -11.72 10.53
C VAL A 275 -13.76 -11.50 9.02
N CYS A 276 -12.78 -11.99 8.24
CA CYS A 276 -12.84 -11.90 6.78
C CYS A 276 -14.02 -12.73 6.21
N SER A 277 -14.23 -13.95 6.71
CA SER A 277 -15.29 -14.85 6.25
C SER A 277 -16.69 -14.23 6.39
N LEU A 278 -16.93 -13.52 7.51
CA LEU A 278 -18.19 -12.83 7.80
C LEU A 278 -18.54 -11.69 6.81
N THR A 279 -17.58 -11.22 6.02
CA THR A 279 -17.84 -10.18 5.00
C THR A 279 -18.45 -10.71 3.71
N GLY A 280 -18.30 -12.02 3.43
CA GLY A 280 -18.64 -12.63 2.14
C GLY A 280 -17.84 -12.13 0.92
N ARG A 281 -16.92 -11.16 1.09
CA ARG A 281 -16.25 -10.45 -0.02
C ARG A 281 -14.73 -10.34 0.13
N VAL A 282 -14.22 -10.28 1.37
CA VAL A 282 -12.78 -10.28 1.67
C VAL A 282 -12.29 -11.73 1.76
N ARG A 283 -11.38 -12.11 0.87
CA ARG A 283 -10.76 -13.44 0.84
C ARG A 283 -9.53 -13.44 1.76
N PHE A 284 -9.44 -14.43 2.63
CA PHE A 284 -8.31 -14.60 3.56
C PHE A 284 -7.38 -15.75 3.16
N ALA A 285 -6.09 -15.63 3.46
CA ALA A 285 -5.15 -16.75 3.51
C ALA A 285 -3.89 -16.44 4.34
N GLU A 286 -3.18 -17.47 4.77
CA GLU A 286 -1.85 -17.34 5.38
C GLU A 286 -0.74 -17.54 4.31
N LEU A 287 0.25 -16.64 4.28
CA LEU A 287 1.45 -16.74 3.45
C LEU A 287 2.53 -17.51 4.21
N ARG A 288 2.37 -18.84 4.30
CA ARG A 288 3.37 -19.72 4.93
C ARG A 288 4.57 -19.92 4.02
N PRO A 289 5.82 -19.86 4.51
CA PRO A 289 6.98 -20.31 3.74
C PRO A 289 6.98 -21.84 3.68
N ILE A 290 7.54 -22.40 2.61
CA ILE A 290 7.88 -23.84 2.60
C ILE A 290 8.98 -24.09 3.64
N LEU A 291 8.85 -25.16 4.43
CA LEU A 291 9.85 -25.54 5.43
C LEU A 291 11.22 -25.73 4.75
N GLY A 292 12.22 -24.98 5.21
CA GLY A 292 13.57 -24.95 4.64
C GLY A 292 13.87 -23.80 3.68
N ALA A 293 12.88 -22.98 3.30
CA ALA A 293 13.07 -21.84 2.38
C ALA A 293 13.49 -20.52 3.08
N GLN A 294 13.72 -20.55 4.39
CA GLN A 294 14.26 -19.43 5.17
C GLN A 294 15.78 -19.54 5.33
N GLN A 295 16.47 -18.44 5.09
CA GLN A 295 17.91 -18.27 5.30
C GLN A 295 18.19 -17.71 6.72
N PRO A 296 19.45 -17.76 7.20
CA PRO A 296 19.86 -17.09 8.43
C PRO A 296 19.45 -15.61 8.46
N ALA A 297 19.24 -15.07 9.67
CA ALA A 297 18.73 -13.71 9.93
C ALA A 297 17.33 -13.39 9.37
N GLY A 298 16.51 -14.39 9.03
CA GLY A 298 15.10 -14.21 8.67
C GLY A 298 14.85 -13.77 7.21
N ARG A 299 15.88 -13.87 6.36
CA ARG A 299 15.76 -13.64 4.91
C ARG A 299 15.09 -14.82 4.21
N PHE A 300 14.32 -14.58 3.16
CA PHE A 300 13.67 -15.63 2.36
C PHE A 300 14.46 -15.92 1.06
N SER A 301 14.45 -17.17 0.61
CA SER A 301 15.02 -17.56 -0.69
C SER A 301 14.21 -17.02 -1.87
N ASP A 302 14.81 -16.98 -3.06
CA ASP A 302 14.09 -16.63 -4.30
C ASP A 302 12.87 -17.53 -4.52
N THR A 303 13.00 -18.83 -4.23
CA THR A 303 11.89 -19.79 -4.33
C THR A 303 10.72 -19.44 -3.41
N ALA A 304 10.95 -19.04 -2.16
CA ALA A 304 9.87 -18.62 -1.26
C ALA A 304 9.13 -17.38 -1.78
N TRP A 305 9.85 -16.43 -2.37
CA TRP A 305 9.24 -15.26 -2.99
C TRP A 305 8.43 -15.60 -4.23
N ASP A 306 8.93 -16.53 -5.06
CA ASP A 306 8.21 -17.04 -6.23
C ASP A 306 6.94 -17.81 -5.84
N ASP A 307 7.03 -18.72 -4.86
CA ASP A 307 5.90 -19.51 -4.35
C ASP A 307 4.75 -18.61 -3.83
N TRP A 308 5.09 -17.55 -3.08
CA TRP A 308 4.10 -16.58 -2.63
C TRP A 308 3.54 -15.73 -3.76
N ALA A 309 4.37 -15.30 -4.71
CA ALA A 309 3.92 -14.56 -5.88
C ALA A 309 2.93 -15.38 -6.73
N ASP A 310 3.23 -16.65 -6.98
CA ASP A 310 2.36 -17.57 -7.70
C ASP A 310 1.04 -17.86 -6.96
N PHE A 311 1.10 -18.04 -5.64
CA PHE A 311 -0.07 -18.26 -4.78
C PHE A 311 -1.01 -17.03 -4.73
N VAL A 312 -0.45 -15.83 -4.64
CA VAL A 312 -1.24 -14.58 -4.66
C VAL A 312 -1.78 -14.31 -6.07
N ALA A 313 -0.98 -14.51 -7.12
CA ALA A 313 -1.39 -14.30 -8.52
C ALA A 313 -2.55 -15.22 -8.92
N GLY A 314 -2.47 -16.52 -8.59
CA GLY A 314 -3.54 -17.49 -8.87
C GLY A 314 -4.85 -17.18 -8.14
N ARG A 315 -4.83 -16.42 -7.05
CA ARG A 315 -6.04 -15.92 -6.38
C ARG A 315 -6.58 -14.60 -6.96
N LEU A 316 -5.71 -13.75 -7.51
CA LEU A 316 -6.07 -12.49 -8.17
C LEU A 316 -6.72 -12.74 -9.53
N GLU A 317 -6.21 -13.69 -10.32
CA GLU A 317 -6.67 -14.06 -11.65
C GLU A 317 -8.21 -14.17 -11.78
N PRO A 318 -8.94 -14.99 -10.99
CA PRO A 318 -10.39 -15.07 -11.07
C PRO A 318 -11.13 -13.82 -10.57
N ALA A 319 -10.49 -12.94 -9.79
CA ALA A 319 -11.08 -11.65 -9.44
C ALA A 319 -11.00 -10.65 -10.60
N PHE A 320 -9.92 -10.68 -11.38
CA PHE A 320 -9.77 -9.82 -12.55
C PHE A 320 -10.79 -10.12 -13.66
N ALA A 321 -11.11 -11.39 -13.89
CA ALA A 321 -12.19 -11.77 -14.80
C ALA A 321 -13.55 -11.15 -14.42
N ALA A 322 -13.83 -11.00 -13.12
CA ALA A 322 -15.04 -10.33 -12.63
C ALA A 322 -14.99 -8.79 -12.80
N VAL A 323 -13.79 -8.18 -12.73
CA VAL A 323 -13.60 -6.75 -12.99
C VAL A 323 -13.84 -6.41 -14.47
N ASP A 324 -13.40 -7.28 -15.38
CA ASP A 324 -13.56 -7.05 -16.82
C ASP A 324 -15.02 -7.08 -17.29
N GLY A 325 -15.85 -7.92 -16.67
CA GLY A 325 -17.30 -7.97 -16.93
C GLY A 325 -18.11 -6.81 -16.31
N ALA A 326 -17.49 -5.91 -15.55
CA ALA A 326 -18.20 -4.99 -14.64
C ALA A 326 -18.68 -3.66 -15.26
N GLY A 327 -18.34 -3.37 -16.52
CA GLY A 327 -18.79 -2.16 -17.23
C GLY A 327 -18.57 -0.85 -16.46
N ASP A 328 -19.62 -0.04 -16.33
CA ASP A 328 -19.60 1.30 -15.71
C ASP A 328 -19.40 1.31 -14.18
N GLU A 329 -19.59 0.16 -13.52
CA GLU A 329 -19.31 0.00 -12.08
C GLU A 329 -17.86 -0.46 -11.80
N SER A 330 -17.10 -0.77 -12.85
CA SER A 330 -15.69 -1.16 -12.71
C SER A 330 -14.83 -0.05 -12.08
N PRO A 331 -13.75 -0.40 -11.37
CA PRO A 331 -12.72 0.57 -10.95
C PRO A 331 -12.14 1.35 -12.14
N ARG A 332 -12.05 0.74 -13.34
CA ARG A 332 -11.68 1.43 -14.59
C ARG A 332 -12.64 2.56 -14.95
N ALA A 333 -13.94 2.29 -14.97
CA ALA A 333 -14.94 3.32 -15.22
C ALA A 333 -14.88 4.41 -14.14
N PHE A 334 -14.67 4.05 -12.86
CA PHE A 334 -14.46 5.03 -11.79
C PHE A 334 -13.24 5.94 -12.05
N ARG A 335 -12.11 5.40 -12.51
CA ARG A 335 -10.91 6.18 -12.85
C ARG A 335 -11.20 7.21 -13.95
N ASN A 336 -11.96 6.84 -14.98
CA ASN A 336 -12.31 7.72 -16.10
C ASN A 336 -13.42 8.76 -15.80
N ARG A 337 -14.06 8.74 -14.63
CA ARG A 337 -15.05 9.77 -14.26
C ARG A 337 -14.40 11.16 -14.10
N PRO A 338 -15.13 12.26 -14.40
CA PRO A 338 -14.70 13.61 -14.05
C PRO A 338 -14.42 13.75 -12.55
N GLN A 339 -13.35 14.45 -12.20
CA GLN A 339 -12.97 14.69 -10.81
C GLN A 339 -13.40 16.10 -10.36
N HIS A 340 -13.91 16.22 -9.13
CA HIS A 340 -14.36 17.50 -8.59
C HIS A 340 -13.16 18.43 -8.37
N GLU A 341 -13.12 19.56 -9.08
CA GLU A 341 -11.96 20.46 -9.15
C GLU A 341 -11.47 20.91 -7.77
N ALA A 342 -12.36 21.22 -6.83
CA ALA A 342 -11.96 21.63 -5.48
C ALA A 342 -11.20 20.56 -4.67
N PHE A 343 -11.42 19.27 -4.94
CA PHE A 343 -10.62 18.20 -4.31
C PHE A 343 -9.31 17.95 -5.09
N ARG A 344 -9.36 18.02 -6.42
CA ARG A 344 -8.17 17.96 -7.29
C ARG A 344 -7.16 19.05 -6.92
N GLN A 345 -7.62 20.29 -6.70
CA GLN A 345 -6.75 21.40 -6.27
C GLN A 345 -6.15 21.15 -4.88
N ARG A 346 -6.95 20.71 -3.89
CA ARG A 346 -6.42 20.36 -2.56
C ARG A 346 -5.33 19.29 -2.62
N ALA A 347 -5.40 18.35 -3.57
CA ALA A 347 -4.36 17.36 -3.79
C ALA A 347 -3.07 17.96 -4.37
N VAL A 348 -3.16 18.97 -5.24
CA VAL A 348 -2.01 19.79 -5.68
C VAL A 348 -1.40 20.56 -4.50
N ASP A 349 -2.23 21.24 -3.71
CA ASP A 349 -1.81 22.02 -2.54
C ASP A 349 -1.10 21.14 -1.50
N ALA A 350 -1.60 19.91 -1.29
CA ALA A 350 -1.06 18.94 -0.34
C ALA A 350 0.32 18.37 -0.74
N LEU A 351 0.69 18.46 -2.02
CA LEU A 351 2.02 18.10 -2.51
C LEU A 351 3.03 19.25 -2.39
N ARG A 352 2.59 20.49 -2.12
CA ARG A 352 3.45 21.68 -1.91
C ARG A 352 4.47 21.92 -3.04
N LEU A 353 4.10 21.60 -4.28
CA LEU A 353 4.99 21.70 -5.43
C LEU A 353 5.37 23.16 -5.69
N ARG A 354 6.65 23.50 -5.48
CA ARG A 354 7.16 24.86 -5.66
C ARG A 354 7.32 25.17 -7.15
N ARG A 355 6.65 26.25 -7.61
CA ARG A 355 6.75 26.82 -8.96
C ARG A 355 8.15 27.42 -9.18
N GLY A 356 8.68 27.34 -10.40
CA GLY A 356 9.97 27.92 -10.78
C GLY A 356 11.21 27.15 -10.29
N GLU A 357 11.06 26.20 -9.37
CA GLU A 357 12.14 25.31 -8.96
C GLU A 357 12.22 24.08 -9.86
N ARG A 358 13.37 23.89 -10.51
CA ARG A 358 13.68 22.66 -11.25
C ARG A 358 13.83 21.48 -10.30
N ASP A 359 13.52 20.30 -10.82
CA ASP A 359 13.72 19.03 -10.15
C ASP A 359 14.57 18.16 -11.09
N LEU A 360 15.81 17.88 -10.69
CA LEU A 360 16.79 17.18 -11.53
C LEU A 360 16.46 15.70 -11.76
N VAL A 361 15.56 15.10 -10.97
CA VAL A 361 15.06 13.74 -11.22
C VAL A 361 13.99 13.82 -12.30
N LEU A 362 13.01 14.72 -12.13
CA LEU A 362 11.92 14.89 -13.08
C LEU A 362 12.38 15.47 -14.44
N ASP A 363 13.39 16.35 -14.46
CA ASP A 363 14.01 16.89 -15.68
C ASP A 363 14.67 15.77 -16.51
N LYS A 364 15.34 14.80 -15.86
CA LYS A 364 15.91 13.62 -16.54
C LYS A 364 14.82 12.72 -17.12
N GLU A 365 13.72 12.55 -16.41
CA GLU A 365 12.58 11.73 -16.89
C GLU A 365 11.94 12.32 -18.15
N VAL A 366 11.65 13.64 -18.16
CA VAL A 366 11.08 14.27 -19.35
C VAL A 366 12.08 14.30 -20.52
N GLU A 367 13.37 14.45 -20.25
CA GLU A 367 14.41 14.40 -21.27
C GLU A 367 14.57 13.00 -21.89
N ALA A 368 14.55 11.95 -21.08
CA ALA A 368 14.54 10.57 -21.56
C ALA A 368 13.34 10.30 -22.48
N VAL A 369 12.16 10.80 -22.12
CA VAL A 369 10.94 10.72 -22.94
C VAL A 369 11.09 11.50 -24.25
N ARG A 370 11.58 12.75 -24.21
CA ARG A 370 11.81 13.57 -25.43
C ARG A 370 12.73 12.84 -26.40
N SER A 371 13.84 12.31 -25.89
CA SER A 371 14.85 11.61 -26.66
C SER A 371 14.33 10.28 -27.23
N ARG A 372 13.61 9.47 -26.43
CA ARG A 372 12.96 8.23 -26.88
C ARG A 372 12.02 8.46 -28.07
N TYR A 373 11.18 9.48 -28.00
CA TYR A 373 10.19 9.79 -29.03
C TYR A 373 10.71 10.74 -30.13
N ARG A 374 11.97 11.21 -30.02
CA ARG A 374 12.62 12.15 -30.96
C ARG A 374 11.75 13.37 -31.26
N VAL A 375 11.10 13.94 -30.25
CA VAL A 375 10.13 15.07 -30.35
C VAL A 375 10.79 16.43 -30.05
N ARG A 376 10.07 17.52 -30.34
CA ARG A 376 10.58 18.90 -30.15
C ARG A 376 10.73 19.27 -28.67
N GLY A 377 9.86 18.74 -27.81
CA GLY A 377 9.90 18.97 -26.37
C GLY A 377 9.07 17.95 -25.60
N ALA A 378 9.39 17.84 -24.31
CA ALA A 378 8.62 17.12 -23.31
C ALA A 378 8.55 17.93 -22.02
N ALA A 379 7.53 17.70 -21.20
CA ALA A 379 7.36 18.35 -19.91
C ALA A 379 6.52 17.50 -18.95
N PHE A 380 6.75 17.70 -17.66
CA PHE A 380 5.79 17.38 -16.61
C PHE A 380 5.12 18.70 -16.20
N THR A 381 3.82 18.78 -16.45
CA THR A 381 3.00 19.97 -16.21
C THR A 381 2.03 19.73 -15.07
N VAL A 382 1.80 20.75 -14.24
CA VAL A 382 0.85 20.76 -13.14
C VAL A 382 -0.29 21.72 -13.48
N ILE A 383 -1.52 21.30 -13.20
CA ILE A 383 -2.74 22.12 -13.34
C ILE A 383 -3.08 22.69 -11.97
N ASP A 384 -3.11 24.01 -11.86
CA ASP A 384 -3.13 24.73 -10.59
C ASP A 384 -4.06 25.95 -10.69
N GLY A 385 -5.30 25.76 -10.25
CA GLY A 385 -6.43 26.66 -10.45
C GLY A 385 -6.68 26.96 -11.93
N ALA A 386 -6.60 28.24 -12.28
CA ALA A 386 -6.73 28.76 -13.65
C ALA A 386 -5.40 28.78 -14.43
N ALA A 387 -4.31 28.23 -13.88
CA ALA A 387 -3.02 28.16 -14.52
C ALA A 387 -2.58 26.71 -14.82
N GLN A 388 -1.72 26.57 -15.83
CA GLN A 388 -0.88 25.40 -16.06
C GLN A 388 0.57 25.85 -15.95
N TRP A 389 1.42 25.07 -15.28
CA TRP A 389 2.85 25.35 -15.19
C TRP A 389 3.71 24.10 -15.31
N SER A 390 4.91 24.22 -15.88
CA SER A 390 5.87 23.11 -15.99
C SER A 390 6.68 22.96 -14.69
N LYS A 391 6.65 21.76 -14.07
CA LYS A 391 7.55 21.40 -12.96
C LYS A 391 8.87 20.80 -13.44
N ALA A 392 8.85 20.14 -14.60
CA ALA A 392 10.03 19.73 -15.34
C ALA A 392 9.82 19.97 -16.83
N SER A 393 10.87 20.35 -17.57
CA SER A 393 10.75 20.75 -18.99
C SER A 393 12.09 20.59 -19.72
N THR A 394 12.04 20.01 -20.93
CA THR A 394 13.20 19.96 -21.84
C THR A 394 13.39 21.24 -22.66
N ARG A 395 12.63 22.29 -22.33
CA ARG A 395 12.74 23.64 -22.88
C ARG A 395 13.05 24.56 -21.72
N ASP A 396 13.99 25.48 -21.90
CA ASP A 396 14.56 26.29 -20.81
C ASP A 396 13.54 27.18 -20.08
N GLU A 397 12.42 27.46 -20.73
CA GLU A 397 11.28 28.16 -20.14
C GLU A 397 10.43 27.20 -19.30
N LEU A 398 10.49 27.36 -17.97
CA LEU A 398 9.46 26.87 -17.06
C LEU A 398 8.18 27.70 -17.24
N LEU A 399 7.46 27.43 -18.32
CA LEU A 399 6.27 28.16 -18.73
C LEU A 399 5.19 28.11 -17.65
N VAL A 400 4.62 29.28 -17.33
CA VAL A 400 3.35 29.45 -16.63
C VAL A 400 2.38 30.08 -17.63
N ILE A 401 1.27 29.41 -17.92
CA ILE A 401 0.27 29.84 -18.89
C ILE A 401 -1.14 29.72 -18.30
N PRO A 402 -2.15 30.44 -18.84
CA PRO A 402 -3.55 30.15 -18.54
C PRO A 402 -3.89 28.68 -18.85
N ARG A 403 -4.67 28.02 -17.99
CA ARG A 403 -5.05 26.60 -18.14
C ARG A 403 -5.71 26.32 -19.48
N GLU A 404 -6.59 27.22 -19.93
CA GLU A 404 -7.28 27.16 -21.22
C GLU A 404 -6.34 27.31 -22.43
N ALA A 405 -5.19 27.96 -22.24
CA ALA A 405 -4.17 28.08 -23.29
C ALA A 405 -3.36 26.79 -23.48
N GLY A 406 -3.21 25.99 -22.43
CA GLY A 406 -2.44 24.75 -22.42
C GLY A 406 -3.22 23.54 -22.96
N LEU A 407 -2.56 22.61 -23.65
CA LEU A 407 -3.21 21.39 -24.16
C LEU A 407 -3.53 20.36 -23.05
N CYS A 408 -2.90 20.47 -21.88
CA CYS A 408 -3.07 19.51 -20.80
C CYS A 408 -4.44 19.60 -20.10
N HIS A 409 -5.20 20.69 -20.27
CA HIS A 409 -6.55 20.80 -19.70
C HIS A 409 -7.56 19.84 -20.36
N ILE A 410 -7.32 19.46 -21.62
CA ILE A 410 -8.12 18.44 -22.33
C ILE A 410 -7.78 17.06 -21.76
N ALA A 411 -6.48 16.84 -21.51
CA ALA A 411 -5.96 15.54 -21.11
C ALA A 411 -6.22 15.19 -19.64
N VAL A 412 -6.27 16.18 -18.75
CA VAL A 412 -6.62 15.98 -17.32
C VAL A 412 -8.07 15.50 -17.12
N GLY A 413 -8.89 15.47 -18.17
CA GLY A 413 -10.24 14.91 -18.16
C GLY A 413 -10.29 13.38 -18.02
N THR A 414 -9.27 12.65 -18.47
CA THR A 414 -9.24 11.18 -18.59
C THR A 414 -8.10 10.53 -17.77
N ASP A 415 -8.22 9.23 -17.42
CA ASP A 415 -7.12 8.42 -16.83
C ASP A 415 -6.22 7.77 -17.92
N GLU A 416 -6.51 8.06 -19.19
CA GLU A 416 -5.90 7.40 -20.35
C GLU A 416 -4.99 8.34 -21.16
N LEU A 417 -4.26 7.76 -22.11
CA LEU A 417 -3.42 8.49 -23.05
C LEU A 417 -4.28 9.47 -23.88
N THR A 418 -3.97 10.76 -23.80
CA THR A 418 -4.49 11.75 -24.75
C THR A 418 -3.50 11.87 -25.90
N LEU A 419 -3.93 11.47 -27.10
CA LEU A 419 -3.14 11.57 -28.34
C LEU A 419 -3.84 12.51 -29.33
N VAL A 420 -3.07 13.44 -29.90
CA VAL A 420 -3.48 14.37 -30.95
C VAL A 420 -2.40 14.38 -32.03
N ASN A 421 -2.65 13.64 -33.11
CA ASN A 421 -1.70 13.45 -34.21
C ASN A 421 -1.47 14.74 -35.03
N ASP A 422 -2.55 15.51 -35.26
CA ASP A 422 -2.53 16.87 -35.80
C ASP A 422 -3.51 17.77 -35.00
N THR A 423 -2.99 18.79 -34.33
CA THR A 423 -3.78 19.70 -33.50
C THR A 423 -4.63 20.70 -34.28
N LEU A 424 -4.34 20.94 -35.58
CA LEU A 424 -5.19 21.79 -36.44
C LEU A 424 -6.44 21.04 -36.93
N LEU A 425 -6.34 19.72 -37.07
CA LEU A 425 -7.45 18.86 -37.48
C LEU A 425 -8.32 18.42 -36.30
N ASP A 426 -7.78 18.38 -35.09
CA ASP A 426 -8.52 18.04 -33.88
C ASP A 426 -9.36 19.23 -33.36
N GLY A 427 -10.69 19.05 -33.38
CA GLY A 427 -11.66 20.06 -32.96
C GLY A 427 -11.51 20.55 -31.51
N ARG A 428 -10.86 19.77 -30.63
CA ARG A 428 -10.60 20.12 -29.23
C ARG A 428 -9.41 21.07 -29.08
N THR A 429 -8.43 20.98 -29.98
CA THR A 429 -7.16 21.73 -29.87
C THR A 429 -6.99 22.85 -30.88
N ARG A 430 -7.70 22.81 -32.03
CA ARG A 430 -7.45 23.71 -33.17
C ARG A 430 -7.48 25.20 -32.83
N ASN A 431 -8.28 25.62 -31.85
CA ASN A 431 -8.41 27.02 -31.44
C ASN A 431 -7.49 27.42 -30.27
N ALA A 432 -6.66 26.49 -29.76
CA ALA A 432 -5.82 26.75 -28.59
C ALA A 432 -4.68 27.76 -28.92
N PRO A 433 -4.39 28.72 -28.03
CA PRO A 433 -3.28 29.67 -28.19
C PRO A 433 -1.92 29.04 -28.51
N LEU A 434 -1.58 27.87 -27.93
CA LEU A 434 -0.34 27.16 -28.25
C LEU A 434 -0.30 26.53 -29.65
N VAL A 435 -1.44 26.38 -30.30
CA VAL A 435 -1.59 25.83 -31.66
C VAL A 435 -1.59 26.95 -32.69
N GLN A 436 -2.34 28.02 -32.45
CA GLN A 436 -2.45 29.17 -33.36
C GLN A 436 -1.31 30.19 -33.22
N GLY A 437 -0.73 30.32 -32.04
CA GLY A 437 0.35 31.26 -31.75
C GLY A 437 1.76 30.76 -32.10
N PRO A 438 2.82 31.54 -31.75
CA PRO A 438 4.20 31.27 -32.15
C PRO A 438 4.79 29.93 -31.70
N ALA A 439 4.21 29.29 -30.68
CA ALA A 439 4.59 27.95 -30.25
C ALA A 439 4.31 26.89 -31.33
N GLY A 440 3.32 27.12 -32.20
CA GLY A 440 3.04 26.34 -33.40
C GLY A 440 2.87 24.84 -33.15
N ILE A 441 2.32 24.42 -32.01
CA ILE A 441 2.20 23.00 -31.68
C ILE A 441 1.25 22.34 -32.70
N ARG A 442 1.73 21.28 -33.36
CA ARG A 442 0.99 20.43 -34.33
C ARG A 442 0.81 19.00 -33.85
N PHE A 443 1.68 18.50 -32.98
CA PHE A 443 1.56 17.18 -32.37
C PHE A 443 1.54 17.31 -30.85
N TYR A 444 0.67 16.54 -30.18
CA TYR A 444 0.65 16.42 -28.72
C TYR A 444 0.30 14.99 -28.30
N ALA A 445 1.02 14.46 -27.32
CA ALA A 445 0.57 13.30 -26.56
C ALA A 445 0.87 13.48 -25.07
N GLY A 446 -0.05 13.08 -24.19
CA GLY A 446 0.09 13.24 -22.74
C GLY A 446 -0.54 12.10 -21.95
N TYR A 447 0.12 11.71 -20.86
CA TYR A 447 -0.36 10.72 -19.90
C TYR A 447 -0.54 11.36 -18.51
N PRO A 448 -1.68 11.16 -17.83
CA PRO A 448 -1.98 11.84 -16.56
C PRO A 448 -1.04 11.41 -15.43
N VAL A 449 -0.73 12.38 -14.56
CA VAL A 449 0.03 12.21 -13.31
C VAL A 449 -0.91 12.39 -12.14
N HIS A 450 -0.83 11.47 -11.17
CA HIS A 450 -1.68 11.43 -10.00
C HIS A 450 -0.98 11.84 -8.70
N SER A 451 -1.74 12.50 -7.84
CA SER A 451 -1.46 12.59 -6.41
C SER A 451 -1.62 11.22 -5.72
N PRO A 452 -1.09 11.03 -4.48
CA PRO A 452 -1.23 9.77 -3.75
C PRO A 452 -2.68 9.32 -3.54
N ASP A 453 -3.60 10.28 -3.38
CA ASP A 453 -5.05 10.09 -3.29
C ASP A 453 -5.74 10.01 -4.66
N GLY A 454 -4.99 9.86 -5.76
CA GLY A 454 -5.53 9.51 -7.08
C GLY A 454 -6.25 10.65 -7.82
N TYR A 455 -6.02 11.92 -7.45
CA TYR A 455 -6.45 13.05 -8.28
C TYR A 455 -5.44 13.35 -9.39
N ARG A 456 -5.94 13.64 -10.59
CA ARG A 456 -5.16 14.05 -11.76
C ARG A 456 -4.62 15.47 -11.53
N ILE A 457 -3.36 15.57 -11.10
CA ILE A 457 -2.72 16.85 -10.78
C ILE A 457 -2.09 17.51 -12.01
N GLY A 458 -1.80 16.71 -13.04
CA GLY A 458 -0.92 17.13 -14.12
C GLY A 458 -0.75 16.07 -15.21
N MET A 459 0.19 16.31 -16.12
CA MET A 459 0.47 15.46 -17.28
C MET A 459 1.98 15.36 -17.52
N VAL A 460 2.49 14.16 -17.79
CA VAL A 460 3.73 13.99 -18.57
C VAL A 460 3.33 14.02 -20.04
N CYS A 461 3.88 14.96 -20.80
CA CYS A 461 3.50 15.15 -22.20
C CYS A 461 4.69 15.42 -23.13
N ILE A 462 4.53 15.03 -24.39
CA ILE A 462 5.40 15.31 -25.52
C ILE A 462 4.67 16.13 -26.57
N TYR A 463 5.41 16.98 -27.29
CA TYR A 463 4.83 17.85 -28.31
C TYR A 463 5.82 18.19 -29.44
N GLY A 464 5.27 18.60 -30.58
CA GLY A 464 6.02 18.87 -31.81
C GLY A 464 5.35 19.96 -32.67
N THR A 465 6.13 20.63 -33.52
CA THR A 465 5.67 21.63 -34.50
C THR A 465 5.27 21.03 -35.85
N ASN A 466 5.46 19.72 -36.02
CA ASN A 466 5.00 18.96 -37.19
C ASN A 466 4.00 17.89 -36.71
N PRO A 467 2.95 17.57 -37.48
CA PRO A 467 2.07 16.44 -37.18
C PRO A 467 2.87 15.13 -37.07
N ARG A 468 2.37 14.19 -36.26
CA ARG A 468 2.95 12.84 -36.14
C ARG A 468 1.87 11.81 -35.90
N THR A 469 1.98 10.68 -36.57
CA THR A 469 1.12 9.52 -36.35
C THR A 469 1.81 8.56 -35.40
N PHE A 470 1.21 8.31 -34.24
CA PHE A 470 1.57 7.22 -33.35
C PHE A 470 0.38 6.28 -33.14
N ARG A 471 0.66 5.02 -32.86
CA ARG A 471 -0.28 4.07 -32.27
C ARG A 471 -0.22 4.18 -30.75
N PRO A 472 -1.34 4.00 -30.00
CA PRO A 472 -1.32 4.09 -28.54
C PRO A 472 -0.27 3.19 -27.85
N SER A 473 -0.02 1.99 -28.39
CA SER A 473 0.99 1.05 -27.89
C SER A 473 2.44 1.55 -28.03
N GLU A 474 2.72 2.42 -28.98
CA GLU A 474 4.06 3.01 -29.13
C GLU A 474 4.34 4.05 -28.01
N LEU A 475 3.27 4.60 -27.42
CA LEU A 475 3.31 5.66 -26.42
C LEU A 475 3.21 5.16 -24.97
N GLU A 476 3.30 3.84 -24.73
CA GLU A 476 3.33 3.26 -23.37
C GLU A 476 4.48 3.82 -22.51
N GLY A 477 5.60 4.24 -23.11
CA GLY A 477 6.69 4.92 -22.40
C GLY A 477 6.31 6.26 -21.75
N LEU A 478 5.26 6.94 -22.23
CA LEU A 478 4.71 8.13 -21.56
C LEU A 478 4.01 7.76 -20.25
N ARG A 479 3.26 6.65 -20.26
CA ARG A 479 2.64 6.09 -19.07
C ARG A 479 3.73 5.77 -18.05
N ASP A 480 4.79 5.08 -18.45
CA ASP A 480 5.87 4.67 -17.54
C ASP A 480 6.63 5.85 -16.94
N ALA A 481 6.89 6.90 -17.73
CA ALA A 481 7.42 8.14 -17.20
C ALA A 481 6.47 8.81 -16.20
N ALA A 482 5.15 8.82 -16.46
CA ALA A 482 4.17 9.34 -15.52
C ALA A 482 4.19 8.61 -14.16
N ALA A 483 4.41 7.28 -14.11
CA ALA A 483 4.60 6.59 -12.82
C ALA A 483 5.88 6.97 -12.09
N ARG A 484 7.00 7.14 -12.80
CA ARG A 484 8.25 7.53 -12.15
C ARG A 484 8.16 8.95 -11.58
N VAL A 485 7.42 9.84 -12.26
CA VAL A 485 7.02 11.14 -11.71
C VAL A 485 6.12 10.96 -10.48
N GLU A 486 5.05 10.16 -10.55
CA GLU A 486 4.16 9.86 -9.41
C GLU A 486 4.96 9.37 -8.19
N GLN A 487 5.74 8.31 -8.35
CA GLN A 487 6.55 7.71 -7.30
C GLN A 487 7.53 8.70 -6.66
N HIS A 488 8.22 9.51 -7.47
CA HIS A 488 9.13 10.54 -6.97
C HIS A 488 8.39 11.59 -6.12
N LEU A 489 7.29 12.14 -6.64
CA LEU A 489 6.46 13.11 -5.91
C LEU A 489 5.88 12.53 -4.62
N TRP A 490 5.47 11.27 -4.62
CA TRP A 490 4.92 10.60 -3.44
C TRP A 490 6.01 10.39 -2.39
N ASN A 491 7.23 10.00 -2.80
CA ASN A 491 8.37 9.84 -1.89
C ASN A 491 8.87 11.19 -1.33
N GLU A 492 8.88 12.27 -2.11
CA GLU A 492 9.17 13.62 -1.60
C GLU A 492 8.10 14.09 -0.59
N ALA A 493 6.81 13.86 -0.90
CA ALA A 493 5.70 14.21 -0.02
C ALA A 493 5.72 13.41 1.30
N LEU A 494 6.34 12.22 1.34
CA LEU A 494 6.58 11.46 2.56
C LEU A 494 7.82 11.96 3.31
N ARG A 495 8.95 12.15 2.62
CA ARG A 495 10.22 12.62 3.24
C ARG A 495 10.07 13.99 3.89
N SER A 496 9.33 14.90 3.26
CA SER A 496 9.01 16.24 3.78
C SER A 496 8.02 16.29 4.97
N ARG A 497 7.59 15.12 5.47
CA ARG A 497 6.77 14.96 6.70
C ARG A 497 7.51 14.28 7.85
N THR A 498 8.73 13.80 7.60
CA THR A 498 9.60 13.13 8.59
C THR A 498 10.58 14.11 9.25
N ILE A 499 10.65 15.34 8.74
CA ILE A 499 11.39 16.50 9.27
C ILE A 499 10.38 17.50 9.85
#